data_AF-Q1NHN3-F1
#
_entry.id   AF-Q1NHN3-F1
#
_cell.length_a   1.000
_cell.length_b   1.000
_cell.length_c   1.000
_cell.angle_alpha   90.00
_cell.angle_beta   90.00
_cell.angle_gamma   90.00
#
_symmetry.space_group_name_H-M   'P 1'
#
loop_
_entity.id
_entity.type
_entity.pdbx_description
1 polymer ?
#
loop_
_entity_poly.entity_id
_entity_poly.type
_entity_poly.pdbx_seq_one_letter_code
_entity_poly.pdbx_strand_id
1 'polypeptide(L)' 'MERARQGTSADPHAAAAATFARKVAEVRGKVTADDLAVIRDAGFSEGQVVVVAAENFFTNLIDNVAETEVDFPAF' A
#
# COMPACT_ATOMS: atom_id res chain seq x y z
N MET A 1 -9.34 11.81 -2.71
CA MET A 1 -8.57 11.17 -3.79
C MET A 1 -7.08 11.52 -3.69
N GLU A 2 -6.69 12.81 -3.73
CA GLU A 2 -5.29 13.28 -3.62
C GLU A 2 -4.48 12.64 -2.48
N ARG A 3 -5.00 12.68 -1.25
CA ARG A 3 -4.32 12.14 -0.06
C ARG A 3 -4.11 10.63 -0.10
N ALA A 4 -5.09 9.90 -0.65
CA ALA A 4 -4.99 8.45 -0.81
C ALA A 4 -3.88 8.06 -1.80
N ARG A 5 -3.69 8.84 -2.89
CA ARG A 5 -2.58 8.66 -3.84
C ARG A 5 -1.22 9.02 -3.25
N GLN A 6 -1.18 9.97 -2.31
CA GLN A 6 0.03 10.31 -1.55
C GLN A 6 0.33 9.31 -0.42
N GLY A 7 -0.52 8.32 -0.19
CA GLY A 7 -0.37 7.35 0.89
C GLY A 7 -0.70 7.90 2.27
N THR A 8 -1.57 8.91 2.37
CA THR A 8 -1.92 9.58 3.63
C THR A 8 -3.43 9.54 3.91
N SER A 9 -3.79 9.46 5.18
CA SER A 9 -5.18 9.50 5.67
C SER A 9 -5.27 10.38 6.92
N ALA A 10 -6.45 10.94 7.19
CA ALA A 10 -6.74 11.61 8.47
C ALA A 10 -6.95 10.60 9.60
N ASP A 11 -7.25 9.34 9.27
CA ASP A 11 -7.24 8.22 10.19
C ASP A 11 -5.79 7.69 10.31
N PRO A 12 -5.17 7.73 11.50
CA PRO A 12 -3.81 7.23 11.73
C PRO A 12 -3.61 5.77 11.31
N HIS A 13 -4.63 4.92 11.48
CA HIS A 13 -4.55 3.51 11.13
C HIS A 13 -4.50 3.32 9.61
N ALA A 14 -5.39 4.01 8.88
CA ALA A 14 -5.38 4.02 7.43
C ALA A 14 -4.11 4.70 6.85
N ALA A 15 -3.56 5.71 7.52
CA ALA A 15 -2.33 6.38 7.09
C ALA A 15 -1.12 5.45 7.19
N ALA A 16 -1.04 4.64 8.25
CA ALA A 16 0.00 3.62 8.41
C ALA A 16 -0.06 2.56 7.31
N ALA A 17 -1.26 2.04 7.00
CA ALA A 17 -1.45 1.10 5.89
C ALA A 17 -1.00 1.68 4.55
N ALA A 18 -1.42 2.91 4.26
CA ALA A 18 -1.12 3.56 2.98
C ALA A 18 0.38 3.90 2.83
N THR A 19 1.03 4.30 3.92
CA THR A 19 2.49 4.51 3.96
C THR A 19 3.25 3.21 3.74
N PHE A 20 2.84 2.13 4.41
CA PHE A 20 3.45 0.82 4.23
C PHE A 20 3.25 0.27 2.82
N ALA A 21 2.03 0.37 2.25
CA ALA A 21 1.75 -0.04 0.89
C ALA A 21 2.61 0.71 -0.14
N ARG A 22 2.76 2.03 0.03
CA ARG A 22 3.67 2.84 -0.80
C ARG A 22 5.10 2.33 -0.70
N LYS A 23 5.59 2.09 0.51
CA LYS A 23 6.95 1.57 0.73
C LYS A 23 7.14 0.23 0.03
N VAL A 24 6.22 -0.71 0.21
CA VAL A 24 6.22 -2.03 -0.44
C VAL A 24 6.32 -1.89 -1.97
N ALA A 25 5.56 -0.98 -2.58
CA ALA A 25 5.62 -0.71 -4.01
C ALA A 25 7.00 -0.18 -4.44
N GLU A 26 7.51 0.84 -3.75
CA GLU A 26 8.79 1.49 -4.05
C GLU A 26 9.98 0.52 -3.98
N VAL A 27 10.02 -0.34 -2.97
CA VAL A 27 11.12 -1.30 -2.76
C VAL A 27 10.83 -2.68 -3.33
N ARG A 28 9.72 -2.85 -4.07
CA ARG A 28 9.27 -4.12 -4.66
C ARG A 28 9.26 -5.26 -3.62
N GLY A 29 8.68 -4.99 -2.46
CA GLY A 29 8.49 -5.94 -1.37
C GLY A 29 9.72 -6.20 -0.49
N LYS A 30 10.88 -5.61 -0.81
CA LYS A 30 12.10 -5.70 0.01
C LYS A 30 12.07 -4.73 1.21
N VAL A 31 11.03 -4.82 2.02
CA VAL A 31 10.86 -4.00 3.23
C VAL A 31 11.83 -4.43 4.33
N THR A 32 12.26 -3.49 5.16
CA THR A 32 13.15 -3.76 6.30
C THR A 32 12.37 -4.19 7.55
N ALA A 33 13.07 -4.63 8.58
CA ALA A 33 12.46 -4.89 9.88
C ALA A 33 11.86 -3.62 10.50
N ASP A 34 12.49 -2.46 10.29
CA ASP A 34 12.00 -1.17 10.78
C ASP A 34 10.70 -0.76 10.07
N ASP A 35 10.61 -1.01 8.75
CA ASP A 35 9.37 -0.77 7.98
C ASP A 35 8.21 -1.63 8.54
N LEU A 36 8.49 -2.87 8.92
CA LEU A 36 7.52 -3.77 9.53
C LEU A 36 7.15 -3.35 10.96
N ALA A 37 8.10 -2.84 11.75
CA ALA A 37 7.85 -2.36 13.11
C ALA A 37 6.86 -1.18 13.10
N VAL A 38 7.02 -0.24 12.18
CA VAL A 38 6.13 0.95 12.07
C VAL A 38 4.67 0.56 11.87
N ILE A 39 4.36 -0.41 10.99
CA ILE A 39 2.98 -0.83 10.76
C ILE A 39 2.43 -1.70 11.91
N ARG A 40 3.27 -2.50 12.56
CA ARG A 40 2.89 -3.28 13.75
C ARG A 40 2.55 -2.38 14.92
N ASP A 41 3.33 -1.33 15.15
CA ASP A 41 3.08 -0.33 16.20
C ASP A 41 1.79 0.46 15.95
N ALA A 42 1.34 0.53 14.70
CA ALA A 42 0.02 1.06 14.33
C ALA A 42 -1.14 0.08 14.62
N GLY A 43 -0.87 -1.09 15.20
CA GLY A 43 -1.87 -2.07 15.64
C GLY A 43 -2.22 -3.15 14.62
N PHE A 44 -1.47 -3.26 13.52
CA PHE A 44 -1.71 -4.28 12.50
C PHE A 44 -1.19 -5.65 12.95
N SER A 45 -2.02 -6.67 12.75
CA SER A 45 -1.61 -8.07 12.87
C SER A 45 -0.76 -8.52 11.67
N GLU A 46 0.02 -9.59 11.84
CA GLU A 46 0.82 -10.18 10.75
C GLU A 46 -0.03 -10.50 9.51
N GLY A 47 -1.25 -11.01 9.70
CA GLY A 47 -2.17 -11.30 8.61
C GLY A 47 -2.56 -10.04 7.83
N GLN A 48 -2.82 -8.93 8.54
CA GLN A 48 -3.15 -7.66 7.88
C GLN A 48 -1.94 -7.06 7.16
N VAL A 49 -0.73 -7.19 7.70
CA VAL A 49 0.51 -6.76 7.02
C VAL A 49 0.69 -7.52 5.70
N VAL A 50 0.47 -8.83 5.70
CA VAL A 50 0.52 -9.66 4.48
C VAL A 50 -0.54 -9.22 3.48
N VAL A 51 -1.77 -8.96 3.91
CA VAL A 51 -2.86 -8.51 3.03
C VAL A 51 -2.52 -7.18 2.37
N VAL A 52 -2.04 -6.19 3.13
CA VAL A 52 -1.66 -4.87 2.58
C VAL A 52 -0.54 -5.00 1.54
N ALA A 53 0.45 -5.84 1.80
CA ALA A 53 1.54 -6.08 0.85
C ALA A 53 1.04 -6.82 -0.41
N ALA A 54 0.21 -7.84 -0.23
CA ALA A 54 -0.31 -8.66 -1.33
C ALA A 54 -1.26 -7.89 -2.24
N GLU A 55 -2.19 -7.11 -1.67
CA GLU A 55 -3.13 -6.28 -2.43
C GLU A 55 -2.38 -5.35 -3.39
N ASN A 56 -1.30 -4.72 -2.93
CA ASN A 56 -0.52 -3.80 -3.76
C ASN A 56 0.04 -4.47 -5.03
N PHE A 57 0.51 -5.71 -4.95
CA PHE A 57 1.02 -6.43 -6.12
C PHE A 57 -0.09 -7.07 -6.94
N PHE A 58 -1.10 -7.63 -6.27
CA PHE A 58 -2.17 -8.38 -6.91
C PHE A 58 -3.04 -7.47 -7.78
N THR A 59 -3.46 -6.31 -7.28
CA THR A 59 -4.29 -5.40 -8.07
C THR A 59 -3.50 -4.86 -9.27
N ASN A 60 -2.25 -4.44 -9.06
CA ASN A 60 -1.37 -3.98 -10.14
C ASN A 60 -1.15 -5.06 -11.21
N LEU A 61 -1.01 -6.33 -10.81
CA LEU A 61 -0.88 -7.44 -11.76
C LEU A 61 -2.16 -7.62 -12.58
N ILE A 62 -3.32 -7.65 -11.91
CA ILE A 62 -4.61 -7.81 -12.58
C ILE A 62 -4.89 -6.66 -13.53
N ASP A 63 -4.63 -5.42 -13.11
CA ASP A 63 -4.83 -4.23 -13.95
C ASP A 63 -3.98 -4.30 -15.23
N ASN A 64 -2.72 -4.72 -15.10
CA ASN A 64 -1.81 -4.90 -16.24
C ASN A 64 -2.25 -6.04 -17.17
N VAL A 65 -2.71 -7.17 -16.62
CA VAL A 65 -3.18 -8.33 -17.41
C VAL A 65 -4.49 -8.01 -18.14
N ALA A 66 -5.38 -7.27 -17.49
CA ALA A 66 -6.67 -6.89 -18.04
C ALA A 66 -6.57 -5.69 -19.00
N GLU A 67 -5.38 -5.10 -19.17
CA GLU A 67 -5.17 -3.84 -19.92
C GLU A 67 -6.18 -2.77 -19.47
N THR A 68 -6.41 -2.68 -18.16
CA THR A 68 -7.45 -1.81 -17.60
C THR A 68 -7.13 -0.36 -17.96
N GLU A 69 -8.03 0.28 -18.71
CA GLU A 69 -7.91 1.71 -19.00
C GLU A 69 -7.97 2.49 -17.69
N VAL A 70 -6.94 3.32 -17.46
CA VAL A 70 -6.88 4.19 -16.29
C VAL A 70 -7.93 5.28 -16.45
N ASP A 71 -9.11 5.08 -15.87
CA ASP A 71 -10.24 6.01 -15.92
C ASP A 71 -10.09 7.18 -14.92
N PHE A 72 -8.85 7.64 -14.72
CA PHE A 72 -8.52 8.73 -13.83
C PHE A 72 -7.59 9.74 -14.53
N PRO A 73 -7.75 11.05 -14.27
CA PRO A 73 -6.95 12.06 -14.94
C PRO A 73 -5.45 11.86 -14.66
N ALA A 74 -4.67 11.87 -15.74
CA ALA A 74 -3.22 12.03 -15.70
C ALA A 74 -2.93 13.48 -15.27
N PHE A 75 -2.10 13.65 -14.25
CA PHE A 75 -1.67 14.96 -13.78
C PHE A 75 -0.38 15.37 -14.50
#